data_AF-A0A382P9X9-F1
#
_entry.id   AF-A0A382P9X9-F1
#
_cell.length_a   1.000
_cell.length_b   1.000
_cell.length_c   1.000
_cell.angle_alpha   90.00
_cell.angle_beta   90.00
_cell.angle_gamma   90.00
#
_symmetry.space_group_name_H-M   'P 1'
#
loop_
_entity.id
_entity.type
_entity.pdbx_description
1 polymer ?
#
loop_
_entity_poly.entity_id
_entity_poly.type
_entity_poly.pdbx_seq_one_letter_code
_entity_poly.pdbx_strand_id
1 'polypeptide(L)'
;VIHVLEADAMSQPRIMFYHDGRHPLIYMYEPPIQKEEYESAINELVGTPVEAIMFCLGDGRTVLHDTEVGELWGHNVEDWPHLVFRRAHQNATDLIQQGNDPLRLICDRAKAVGMKVYPTLLVQQGRGERSSDVRCSDFRFNNTRLEIGAEGDLNDSFPGLTCL
;
A
#
# COMPACT_ATOMS: atom_id res chain seq x y z
N VAL A 1 -33.27 8.10 33.11
CA VAL A 1 -31.80 8.18 33.10
C VAL A 1 -31.36 7.67 31.74
N ILE A 2 -30.86 8.58 30.90
CA ILE A 2 -30.43 8.29 29.52
C ILE A 2 -29.08 7.57 29.65
N HIS A 3 -29.01 6.31 29.24
CA HIS A 3 -27.72 5.65 29.00
C HIS A 3 -27.10 6.35 27.80
N VAL A 4 -26.21 7.29 28.07
CA VAL A 4 -25.23 7.75 27.10
C VAL A 4 -24.34 6.54 26.86
N LEU A 5 -24.50 5.89 25.71
CA LEU A 5 -23.53 4.94 25.21
C LEU A 5 -22.24 5.74 25.03
N GLU A 6 -21.34 5.65 26.00
CA GLU A 6 -19.94 5.98 25.77
C GLU A 6 -19.56 5.22 24.51
N ALA A 7 -19.06 5.94 23.51
CA ALA A 7 -18.43 5.32 22.36
C ALA A 7 -17.33 4.44 22.93
N ASP A 8 -17.59 3.13 22.97
CA ASP A 8 -16.69 2.14 23.53
C ASP A 8 -15.33 2.41 22.89
N ALA A 9 -14.39 2.91 23.68
CA ALA A 9 -13.07 3.27 23.19
C ALA A 9 -12.47 1.96 22.70
N MET A 10 -12.56 1.69 21.39
CA MET A 10 -12.34 0.36 20.83
C MET A 10 -11.08 -0.21 21.45
N SER A 11 -11.22 -1.32 22.18
CA SER A 11 -10.13 -1.96 22.92
C SER A 11 -8.93 -2.22 22.00
N GLN A 12 -7.72 -2.19 22.56
CA GLN A 12 -6.52 -2.51 21.77
C GLN A 12 -6.71 -3.87 21.07
N PRO A 13 -6.52 -3.95 19.73
CA PRO A 13 -6.78 -5.17 19.00
C PRO A 13 -5.83 -6.27 19.49
N ARG A 14 -6.37 -7.45 19.77
CA ARG A 14 -5.61 -8.62 20.19
C ARG A 14 -5.01 -9.35 19.00
N ILE A 15 -5.70 -9.32 17.87
CA ILE A 15 -5.25 -9.92 16.60
C ILE A 15 -5.33 -8.87 15.51
N MET A 16 -4.18 -8.67 14.87
CA MET A 16 -4.02 -7.79 13.72
C MET A 16 -3.55 -8.63 12.53
N PHE A 17 -4.06 -8.37 11.33
CA PHE A 17 -3.67 -9.06 10.12
C PHE A 17 -2.92 -8.12 9.17
N TYR A 18 -1.70 -8.48 8.80
CA TYR A 18 -0.96 -7.76 7.77
C TYR A 18 -1.49 -8.13 6.39
N HIS A 19 -1.96 -7.11 5.67
CA HIS A 19 -2.50 -7.23 4.34
C HIS A 19 -1.65 -6.40 3.38
N ASP A 20 -0.95 -7.08 2.48
CA ASP A 20 0.02 -6.46 1.56
C ASP A 20 -0.61 -5.49 0.54
N GLY A 21 -1.94 -5.50 0.38
CA GLY A 21 -2.67 -4.57 -0.49
C GLY A 21 -2.45 -4.79 -1.99
N ARG A 22 -1.45 -5.60 -2.36
CA ARG A 22 -1.07 -5.89 -3.75
C ARG A 22 -1.29 -7.34 -4.09
N HIS A 23 -0.47 -8.24 -3.54
CA HIS A 23 -0.46 -9.65 -3.90
C HIS A 23 -1.81 -10.35 -3.67
N PRO A 24 -2.48 -10.18 -2.52
CA PRO A 24 -3.79 -10.81 -2.29
C PRO A 24 -4.97 -9.95 -2.79
N LEU A 25 -4.73 -8.80 -3.44
CA LEU A 25 -5.79 -7.84 -3.76
C LEU A 25 -5.65 -7.29 -5.19
N ILE A 26 -5.02 -6.13 -5.37
CA ILE A 26 -5.10 -5.40 -6.65
C ILE A 26 -4.45 -6.17 -7.82
N TYR A 27 -3.56 -7.13 -7.53
CA TYR A 27 -2.93 -8.00 -8.52
C TYR A 27 -3.86 -9.10 -9.05
N MET A 28 -4.92 -9.42 -8.31
CA MET A 28 -5.79 -10.57 -8.58
C MET A 28 -6.91 -10.25 -9.57
N TYR A 29 -7.14 -8.97 -9.88
CA TYR A 29 -8.27 -8.53 -10.70
C TYR A 29 -7.83 -7.97 -12.06
N GLU A 30 -8.63 -8.25 -13.08
CA GLU A 30 -8.50 -7.60 -14.39
C GLU A 30 -9.03 -6.15 -14.31
N PRO A 31 -8.43 -5.20 -15.04
CA PRO A 31 -9.00 -3.88 -15.20
C PRO A 31 -10.29 -3.87 -16.05
N PRO A 32 -11.30 -3.06 -15.68
CA PRO A 32 -11.35 -2.24 -14.46
C PRO A 32 -11.82 -3.06 -13.25
N ILE A 33 -11.05 -3.00 -12.15
CA ILE A 33 -11.50 -3.49 -10.84
C ILE A 33 -12.73 -2.70 -10.36
N GLN A 34 -13.66 -3.38 -9.69
CA GLN A 34 -14.81 -2.77 -9.05
C GLN A 34 -14.50 -2.42 -7.58
N LYS A 35 -15.17 -1.40 -7.04
CA LYS A 35 -14.94 -1.00 -5.63
C LYS A 35 -15.21 -2.14 -4.65
N GLU A 36 -16.23 -2.98 -4.92
CA GLU A 36 -16.59 -4.13 -4.09
C GLU A 36 -15.49 -5.21 -4.10
N GLU A 37 -14.76 -5.33 -5.21
CA GLU A 37 -13.59 -6.21 -5.30
C GLU A 37 -12.42 -5.66 -4.49
N TYR A 38 -12.21 -4.33 -4.46
CA TYR A 38 -11.18 -3.73 -3.60
C TYR A 38 -11.52 -3.84 -2.11
N GLU A 39 -12.81 -3.77 -1.76
CA GLU A 39 -13.31 -3.98 -0.39
C GLU A 39 -13.13 -5.44 0.11
N SER A 40 -12.76 -6.39 -0.76
CA SER A 40 -12.48 -7.78 -0.38
C SER A 40 -11.43 -7.90 0.72
N ALA A 41 -10.42 -7.01 0.73
CA ALA A 41 -9.39 -6.94 1.77
C ALA A 41 -9.95 -6.83 3.20
N ILE A 42 -11.13 -6.23 3.34
CA ILE A 42 -11.88 -6.20 4.61
C ILE A 42 -12.87 -7.35 4.70
N ASN A 43 -13.63 -7.61 3.62
CA ASN A 43 -14.71 -8.59 3.62
C ASN A 43 -14.25 -10.00 4.00
N GLU A 44 -13.05 -10.40 3.57
CA GLU A 44 -12.47 -11.71 3.88
C GLU A 44 -12.14 -11.90 5.37
N LEU A 45 -11.98 -10.80 6.11
CA LEU A 45 -11.68 -10.81 7.55
C LEU A 45 -12.95 -10.73 8.42
N VAL A 46 -14.10 -10.38 7.85
CA VAL A 46 -15.37 -10.27 8.58
C VAL A 46 -15.78 -11.64 9.12
N GLY A 47 -16.17 -11.68 10.40
CA GLY A 47 -16.55 -12.93 11.07
C GLY A 47 -15.37 -13.77 11.57
N THR A 48 -14.13 -13.32 11.31
CA THR A 48 -12.93 -13.90 11.93
C THR A 48 -12.61 -13.20 13.26
N PRO A 49 -11.70 -13.76 14.09
CA PRO A 49 -11.20 -13.07 15.29
C PRO A 49 -10.29 -11.86 15.03
N VAL A 50 -10.06 -11.46 13.78
CA VAL A 50 -9.20 -10.32 13.43
C VAL A 50 -9.93 -9.01 13.71
N GLU A 51 -9.35 -8.16 14.55
CA GLU A 51 -9.96 -6.89 14.99
C GLU A 51 -9.36 -5.66 14.27
N ALA A 52 -8.21 -5.85 13.61
CA ALA A 52 -7.55 -4.80 12.86
C ALA A 52 -6.83 -5.34 11.62
N ILE A 53 -6.89 -4.56 10.55
CA ILE A 53 -6.06 -4.76 9.36
C ILE A 53 -4.87 -3.80 9.40
N MET A 54 -3.67 -4.32 9.14
CA MET A 54 -2.49 -3.55 8.83
C MET A 54 -2.39 -3.48 7.30
N PHE A 55 -2.94 -2.43 6.72
CA PHE A 55 -3.09 -2.31 5.27
C PHE A 55 -1.88 -1.60 4.67
N CYS A 56 -1.10 -2.33 3.85
CA CYS A 56 0.07 -1.78 3.20
C CYS A 56 -0.31 -0.81 2.08
N LEU A 57 0.29 0.38 2.08
CA LEU A 57 -0.07 1.48 1.18
C LEU A 57 0.51 1.36 -0.24
N GLY A 58 1.39 0.39 -0.47
CA GLY A 58 2.14 0.21 -1.71
C GLY A 58 3.52 -0.40 -1.45
N ASP A 59 4.56 0.09 -2.12
CA ASP A 59 5.95 -0.33 -1.87
C ASP A 59 6.76 0.72 -1.08
N GLY A 60 6.06 1.67 -0.45
CA GLY A 60 6.65 2.72 0.37
C GLY A 60 7.25 3.88 -0.40
N ARG A 61 8.01 3.60 -1.46
CA ARG A 61 8.54 4.61 -2.40
C ARG A 61 7.43 5.15 -3.30
N THR A 62 6.53 4.27 -3.71
CA THR A 62 5.28 4.61 -4.39
C THR A 62 4.09 3.99 -3.65
N VAL A 63 2.91 4.56 -3.86
CA VAL A 63 1.65 4.12 -3.24
C VAL A 63 0.59 3.77 -4.29
N LEU A 64 -0.52 3.19 -3.84
CA LEU A 64 -1.65 2.78 -4.68
C LEU A 64 -2.97 3.49 -4.29
N HIS A 65 -2.87 4.66 -3.66
CA HIS A 65 -4.00 5.51 -3.27
C HIS A 65 -3.79 6.93 -3.79
N ASP A 66 -4.84 7.74 -3.76
CA ASP A 66 -4.81 9.12 -4.25
C ASP A 66 -4.00 10.00 -3.27
N THR A 67 -2.72 10.18 -3.57
CA THR A 67 -1.77 10.90 -2.70
C THR A 67 -1.42 12.27 -3.27
N GLU A 68 -1.31 13.27 -2.41
CA GLU A 68 -0.89 14.63 -2.80
C GLU A 68 0.63 14.85 -2.69
N VAL A 69 1.34 13.99 -1.95
CA VAL A 69 2.76 14.16 -1.60
C VAL A 69 3.65 12.98 -1.99
N GLY A 70 3.05 11.82 -2.22
CA GLY A 70 3.74 10.64 -2.71
C GLY A 70 3.65 10.51 -4.23
N GLU A 71 4.19 9.42 -4.74
CA GLU A 71 4.15 9.09 -6.15
C GLU A 71 3.35 7.80 -6.36
N LEU A 72 2.52 7.75 -7.40
CA LEU A 72 1.69 6.58 -7.69
C LEU A 72 2.55 5.43 -8.26
N TRP A 73 2.21 4.20 -7.91
CA TRP A 73 2.83 3.01 -8.47
C TRP A 73 2.83 3.06 -10.00
N GLY A 74 4.00 2.88 -10.62
CA GLY A 74 4.17 2.84 -12.07
C GLY A 74 3.89 4.15 -12.80
N HIS A 75 3.81 5.30 -12.11
CA HIS A 75 3.55 6.60 -12.75
C HIS A 75 4.65 7.04 -13.75
N ASN A 76 5.88 6.55 -13.57
CA ASN A 76 7.07 6.89 -14.37
C ASN A 76 7.52 5.73 -15.28
N VAL A 77 6.63 4.78 -15.57
CA VAL A 77 6.92 3.59 -16.38
C VAL A 77 6.28 3.71 -17.75
N GLU A 78 7.09 3.59 -18.80
CA GLU A 78 6.62 3.52 -20.18
C GLU A 78 6.42 2.05 -20.60
N ASP A 79 7.40 1.20 -20.29
CA ASP A 79 7.40 -0.23 -20.61
C ASP A 79 7.14 -1.09 -19.38
N TRP A 80 6.10 -1.92 -19.44
CA TRP A 80 5.70 -2.74 -18.30
C TRP A 80 6.46 -4.08 -18.30
N PRO A 81 7.30 -4.36 -17.29
CA PRO A 81 8.08 -5.60 -17.23
C PRO A 81 7.21 -6.81 -16.93
N HIS A 82 6.00 -6.60 -16.40
CA HIS A 82 5.07 -7.66 -16.07
C HIS A 82 3.62 -7.16 -16.15
N LEU A 83 2.74 -8.00 -16.70
CA LEU A 83 1.33 -7.66 -16.92
C LEU A 83 0.59 -7.32 -15.61
N VAL A 84 0.88 -8.06 -14.53
CA VAL A 84 0.26 -7.81 -13.21
C VAL A 84 0.55 -6.41 -12.69
N PHE A 85 1.75 -5.85 -12.92
CA PHE A 85 2.07 -4.51 -12.47
C PHE A 85 1.34 -3.43 -13.28
N ARG A 86 1.20 -3.67 -14.59
CA ARG A 86 0.38 -2.81 -15.45
C ARG A 86 -1.08 -2.79 -14.97
N ARG A 87 -1.65 -3.96 -14.68
CA ARG A 87 -3.02 -4.08 -14.17
C ARG A 87 -3.20 -3.39 -12.84
N ALA A 88 -2.25 -3.55 -11.91
CA ALA A 88 -2.27 -2.86 -10.63
C ALA A 88 -2.33 -1.33 -10.79
N HIS A 89 -1.49 -0.78 -11.67
CA HIS A 89 -1.50 0.65 -11.98
C HIS A 89 -2.82 1.11 -12.60
N GLN A 90 -3.32 0.36 -13.59
CA GLN A 90 -4.60 0.67 -14.25
C GLN A 90 -5.75 0.64 -13.25
N ASN A 91 -5.84 -0.41 -12.44
CA ASN A 91 -6.86 -0.56 -11.41
C ASN A 91 -6.84 0.59 -10.39
N ALA A 92 -5.66 0.95 -9.88
CA ALA A 92 -5.55 2.06 -8.94
C ALA A 92 -5.96 3.38 -9.60
N THR A 93 -5.44 3.65 -10.79
CA THR A 93 -5.73 4.88 -11.55
C THR A 93 -7.22 4.99 -11.88
N ASP A 94 -7.84 3.92 -12.37
CA ASP A 94 -9.25 3.90 -12.76
C ASP A 94 -10.16 4.11 -11.54
N LEU A 95 -9.85 3.49 -10.40
CA LEU A 95 -10.58 3.70 -9.15
C LEU A 95 -10.49 5.16 -8.69
N ILE A 96 -9.28 5.73 -8.68
CA ILE A 96 -9.05 7.14 -8.30
C ILE A 96 -9.81 8.09 -9.22
N GLN A 97 -9.75 7.88 -10.53
CA GLN A 97 -10.46 8.70 -11.53
C GLN A 97 -11.99 8.64 -11.37
N GLN A 98 -12.52 7.53 -10.86
CA GLN A 98 -13.94 7.36 -10.56
C GLN A 98 -14.34 7.95 -9.19
N GLY A 99 -13.41 8.57 -8.45
CA GLY A 99 -13.64 9.10 -7.11
C GLY A 99 -13.64 8.04 -6.01
N ASN A 100 -13.17 6.84 -6.31
CA ASN A 100 -13.09 5.71 -5.38
C ASN A 100 -11.64 5.52 -4.91
N ASP A 101 -11.10 6.47 -4.14
CA ASP A 101 -9.73 6.36 -3.59
C ASP A 101 -9.55 5.00 -2.85
N PRO A 102 -8.60 4.16 -3.29
CA PRO A 102 -8.37 2.84 -2.70
C PRO A 102 -8.18 2.83 -1.18
N LEU A 103 -7.42 3.77 -0.60
CA LEU A 103 -7.25 3.83 0.85
C LEU A 103 -8.56 4.23 1.54
N ARG A 104 -9.30 5.16 0.96
CA ARG A 104 -10.61 5.56 1.47
C ARG A 104 -11.61 4.40 1.47
N LEU A 105 -11.66 3.59 0.40
CA LEU A 105 -12.53 2.40 0.33
C LEU A 105 -12.26 1.43 1.50
N ILE A 106 -10.99 1.16 1.78
CA ILE A 106 -10.59 0.29 2.91
C ILE A 106 -11.03 0.89 4.24
N CYS A 107 -10.76 2.18 4.46
CA CYS A 107 -11.16 2.88 5.68
C CYS A 107 -12.68 2.89 5.89
N ASP A 108 -13.44 3.22 4.85
CA ASP A 108 -14.91 3.31 4.92
C ASP A 108 -15.52 1.92 5.15
N ARG A 109 -15.01 0.90 4.44
CA ARG A 109 -15.50 -0.48 4.61
C ARG A 109 -15.16 -1.04 5.98
N ALA A 110 -13.93 -0.85 6.47
CA ALA A 110 -13.52 -1.26 7.81
C ALA A 110 -14.38 -0.59 8.89
N LYS A 111 -14.63 0.71 8.76
CA LYS A 111 -15.52 1.46 9.66
C LYS A 111 -16.94 0.89 9.66
N ALA A 112 -17.48 0.53 8.50
CA ALA A 112 -18.82 -0.03 8.37
C ALA A 112 -18.99 -1.38 9.09
N VAL A 113 -17.91 -2.15 9.26
CA VAL A 113 -17.93 -3.47 9.92
C VAL A 113 -17.27 -3.48 11.31
N GLY A 114 -16.89 -2.30 11.83
CA GLY A 114 -16.28 -2.18 13.16
C GLY A 114 -14.83 -2.68 13.25
N MET A 115 -14.09 -2.69 12.13
CA MET A 115 -12.68 -3.09 12.07
C MET A 115 -11.75 -1.87 12.09
N LYS A 116 -10.62 -1.98 12.79
CA LYS A 116 -9.58 -0.92 12.80
C LYS A 116 -8.67 -1.02 11.58
N VAL A 117 -8.21 0.12 11.08
CA VAL A 117 -7.22 0.20 10.01
C VAL A 117 -5.94 0.82 10.55
N TYR A 118 -4.82 0.15 10.29
CA TYR A 118 -3.47 0.64 10.55
C TYR A 118 -2.73 0.73 9.20
N PRO A 119 -2.66 1.91 8.59
CA PRO A 119 -1.89 2.12 7.37
C PRO A 119 -0.43 1.73 7.60
N THR A 120 0.11 0.87 6.75
CA THR A 120 1.49 0.38 6.86
C THR A 120 2.33 0.92 5.71
N LEU A 121 3.39 1.65 6.08
CA LEU A 121 4.36 2.20 5.15
C LEU A 121 5.64 1.35 5.18
N LEU A 122 6.11 0.91 4.02
CA LEU A 122 7.42 0.26 3.89
C LEU A 122 8.51 1.33 3.85
N VAL A 123 9.24 1.51 4.93
CA VAL A 123 10.10 2.70 5.11
C VAL A 123 11.42 2.66 4.33
N GLN A 124 11.93 1.47 3.98
CA GLN A 124 13.21 1.36 3.30
C GLN A 124 13.23 0.15 2.35
N GLN A 125 12.88 0.39 1.10
CA GLN A 125 12.94 -0.59 0.02
C GLN A 125 14.04 -0.20 -0.98
N GLY A 126 14.93 -1.12 -1.35
CA GLY A 126 15.95 -0.89 -2.38
C GLY A 126 15.34 -0.57 -3.76
N ARG A 127 16.10 0.05 -4.65
CA ARG A 127 15.68 0.32 -6.04
C ARG A 127 16.28 -0.68 -7.02
N GLY A 128 15.51 -1.02 -8.04
CA GLY A 128 15.98 -1.72 -9.22
C GLY A 128 16.47 -0.76 -10.31
N GLU A 129 16.56 -1.27 -11.53
CA GLU A 129 16.84 -0.49 -12.73
C GLU A 129 15.65 0.40 -13.08
N ARG A 130 15.91 1.65 -13.48
CA ARG A 130 14.86 2.63 -13.78
C ARG A 130 13.88 2.18 -14.85
N SER A 131 14.37 1.46 -15.87
CA SER A 131 13.56 0.94 -16.97
C SER A 131 12.59 -0.17 -16.57
N SER A 132 12.72 -0.77 -15.39
CA SER A 132 11.94 -1.95 -14.99
C SER A 132 11.38 -1.90 -13.57
N ASP A 133 11.86 -1.02 -12.68
CA ASP A 133 11.33 -0.92 -11.32
C ASP A 133 10.08 -0.03 -11.27
N VAL A 134 8.92 -0.67 -11.45
CA VAL A 134 7.59 -0.06 -11.37
C VAL A 134 7.21 0.47 -9.97
N ARG A 135 8.02 0.16 -8.95
CA ARG A 135 7.76 0.44 -7.53
C ARG A 135 8.58 1.61 -7.01
N CYS A 136 9.51 2.11 -7.83
CA CYS A 136 10.43 3.15 -7.43
C CYS A 136 9.95 4.52 -7.89
N SER A 137 10.09 5.47 -6.98
CA SER A 137 9.77 6.87 -7.22
C SER A 137 10.88 7.57 -8.02
N ASP A 138 10.49 8.59 -8.77
CA ASP A 138 11.41 9.55 -9.35
C ASP A 138 12.26 10.23 -8.29
N PHE A 139 11.68 10.55 -7.12
CA PHE A 139 12.49 11.07 -6.01
C PHE A 139 13.66 10.14 -5.70
N ARG A 140 13.44 8.83 -5.54
CA ARG A 140 14.53 7.92 -5.20
C ARG A 140 15.55 7.80 -6.34
N PHE A 141 15.08 7.65 -7.58
CA PHE A 141 15.98 7.57 -8.73
C PHE A 141 16.86 8.82 -8.91
N ASN A 142 16.31 10.00 -8.62
CA ASN A 142 17.01 11.27 -8.81
C ASN A 142 17.86 11.68 -7.60
N ASN A 143 17.83 10.90 -6.51
CA ASN A 143 18.52 11.22 -5.26
C ASN A 143 19.35 10.05 -4.71
N THR A 144 20.04 9.30 -5.56
CA THR A 144 20.89 8.15 -5.16
C THR A 144 21.97 8.51 -4.14
N ARG A 145 22.41 9.78 -4.09
CA ARG A 145 23.32 10.31 -3.06
C ARG A 145 22.78 10.19 -1.62
N LEU A 146 21.47 9.99 -1.45
CA LEU A 146 20.82 9.81 -0.14
C LEU A 146 20.72 8.33 0.25
N GLU A 147 21.17 7.40 -0.59
CA GLU A 147 21.16 5.97 -0.28
C GLU A 147 22.24 5.63 0.75
N ILE A 148 22.00 4.58 1.54
CA ILE A 148 22.95 4.11 2.55
C ILE A 148 24.25 3.67 1.84
N GLY A 149 25.38 4.22 2.27
CA GLY A 149 26.69 3.94 1.67
C GLY A 149 26.99 4.71 0.38
N ALA A 150 26.13 5.64 -0.05
CA ALA A 150 26.39 6.46 -1.23
C ALA A 150 27.65 7.34 -1.12
N GLU A 151 28.10 7.65 0.10
CA GLU A 151 29.34 8.38 0.37
C GLU A 151 30.60 7.51 0.24
N GLY A 152 30.46 6.19 0.05
CA GLY A 152 31.59 5.26 0.00
C GLY A 152 32.28 5.05 1.36
N ASP A 153 31.57 5.37 2.44
CA ASP A 153 32.04 5.33 3.83
C ASP A 153 31.71 4.00 4.53
N LEU A 154 31.01 3.10 3.85
CA LEU A 154 30.65 1.78 4.35
C LEU A 154 31.46 0.68 3.67
N ASN A 155 31.80 -0.35 4.44
CA ASN A 155 32.40 -1.57 3.90
C ASN A 155 31.38 -2.34 3.04
N ASP A 156 31.82 -2.95 1.95
CA ASP A 156 31.01 -3.82 1.08
C ASP A 156 30.28 -4.95 1.84
N SER A 157 30.79 -5.37 3.00
CA SER A 157 30.18 -6.39 3.86
C SER A 157 29.15 -5.83 4.85
N PHE A 158 28.85 -4.52 4.81
CA PHE A 158 27.90 -3.91 5.74
C PHE A 158 26.47 -4.43 5.46
N PRO A 159 25.77 -5.02 6.44
CA PRO A 159 24.47 -5.66 6.19
C PRO A 159 23.39 -4.75 5.59
N GLY A 160 23.47 -3.43 5.82
CA GLY A 160 22.49 -2.46 5.31
C GLY A 160 22.88 -1.80 3.97
N LEU A 161 23.99 -2.20 3.34
CA LEU A 161 24.54 -1.50 2.18
C LEU A 161 23.62 -1.55 0.96
N THR A 162 22.94 -2.66 0.74
CA THR A 162 22.05 -2.84 -0.42
C THR A 162 20.58 -2.58 -0.10
N CYS A 163 20.19 -2.53 1.19
CA CYS A 163 18.77 -2.43 1.60
C CYS A 163 17.85 -3.39 0.78
N LEU A 164 18.37 -4.58 0.44
CA LEU A 164 17.65 -5.67 -0.22
C LEU A 164 17.40 -6.80 0.77
#